data_AF-A0AAP9H422-F1
#
_entry.id   AF-A0AAP9H422-F1
#
_cell.length_a   1.000
_cell.length_b   1.000
_cell.length_c   1.000
_cell.angle_alpha   90.00
_cell.angle_beta   90.00
_cell.angle_gamma   90.00
#
_symmetry.space_group_name_H-M   'P 1'
#
loop_
_entity.id
_entity.type
_entity.pdbx_description
1 polymer ?
#
loop_
_entity_poly.entity_id
_entity_poly.type
_entity_poly.pdbx_seq_one_letter_code
_entity_poly.pdbx_strand_id
1 'polypeptide(L)'
;MNPADFIHKNIVKQLVGEGYPQDVALRGADKGVEHYHRCSQASRKGRMFDDCLYFARQEARFQTPQNERKPKPARNSKNRQEKLL
;
A
#
# COMPACT_ATOMS: atom_id res chain seq x y z
N MET A 1 -17.91 10.00 -6.57
CA MET A 1 -16.47 9.66 -6.51
C MET A 1 -16.30 8.31 -7.16
N ASN A 2 -15.47 8.20 -8.21
CA ASN A 2 -15.19 6.91 -8.85
C ASN A 2 -14.39 6.03 -7.86
N PRO A 3 -14.61 4.70 -7.81
CA PRO A 3 -13.73 3.78 -7.11
C PRO A 3 -12.23 4.04 -7.31
N ALA A 4 -11.80 4.38 -8.52
CA ALA A 4 -10.40 4.72 -8.81
C ALA A 4 -9.94 5.98 -8.05
N ASP A 5 -10.75 7.04 -8.04
CA ASP A 5 -10.46 8.25 -7.26
C ASP A 5 -10.38 7.94 -5.77
N PHE A 6 -11.27 7.07 -5.28
CA PHE A 6 -11.30 6.66 -3.88
C PHE A 6 -10.00 5.96 -3.50
N ILE A 7 -9.55 5.00 -4.33
CA ILE A 7 -8.29 4.29 -4.13
C ILE A 7 -7.13 5.28 -4.16
N HIS A 8 -7.06 6.15 -5.17
CA HIS A 8 -5.99 7.12 -5.33
C HIS A 8 -5.86 8.02 -4.10
N LYS A 9 -6.93 8.72 -3.71
CA LYS A 9 -6.88 9.69 -2.59
C LYS A 9 -6.54 9.03 -1.26
N ASN A 10 -7.06 7.84 -0.99
CA ASN A 10 -6.78 7.13 0.26
C ASN A 10 -5.36 6.57 0.31
N ILE A 11 -4.82 6.09 -0.82
CA ILE A 11 -3.41 5.65 -0.89
C ILE A 11 -2.46 6.84 -0.67
N VAL A 12 -2.70 7.99 -1.32
CA VAL A 12 -1.89 9.19 -1.10
C VAL A 12 -1.89 9.58 0.38
N LYS A 13 -3.07 9.68 0.99
CA LYS A 13 -3.21 10.01 2.42
C LYS A 13 -2.45 9.02 3.32
N GLN A 14 -2.51 7.74 2.99
CA GLN A 14 -1.84 6.68 3.75
C GLN A 14 -0.31 6.75 3.61
N LEU A 15 0.21 6.93 2.40
CA LEU A 15 1.66 7.02 2.15
C LEU A 15 2.28 8.29 2.73
N VAL A 16 1.57 9.43 2.65
CA VAL A 16 1.99 10.66 3.33
C VAL A 16 1.98 10.48 4.85
N GLY A 17 0.96 9.82 5.40
CA GLY A 17 0.92 9.47 6.83
C GLY A 17 2.02 8.51 7.28
N GLU A 18 2.53 7.67 6.37
CA GLU A 18 3.69 6.81 6.58
C GLU A 18 5.04 7.55 6.48
N GLY A 19 5.02 8.82 6.06
CA GLY A 19 6.21 9.67 5.95
C GLY A 19 6.92 9.61 4.60
N TYR A 20 6.29 9.07 3.55
CA TYR A 20 6.80 9.22 2.19
C TYR A 20 6.58 10.66 1.70
N PRO A 21 7.50 11.21 0.88
CA PRO A 21 7.30 12.51 0.26
C PRO A 21 6.08 12.49 -0.66
N GLN A 22 5.40 13.64 -0.78
CA GLN A 22 4.15 13.77 -1.53
C GLN A 22 4.24 13.26 -2.97
N ASP A 23 5.37 13.53 -3.63
CA ASP A 23 5.64 13.10 -5.00
C ASP A 23 5.70 11.56 -5.14
N VAL A 24 6.40 10.89 -4.22
CA VAL A 24 6.43 9.42 -4.17
C VAL A 24 5.07 8.83 -3.81
N ALA A 25 4.31 9.51 -2.93
CA ALA A 25 2.96 9.09 -2.57
C ALA A 25 1.99 9.16 -3.76
N LEU A 26 2.11 10.18 -4.62
CA LEU A 26 1.34 10.30 -5.86
C LEU A 26 1.69 9.17 -6.83
N ARG A 27 2.97 8.95 -7.12
CA ARG A 27 3.39 7.86 -8.02
C ARG A 27 3.01 6.47 -7.49
N GLY A 28 3.07 6.26 -6.17
CA GLY A 28 2.59 5.03 -5.54
C GLY A 28 1.08 4.85 -5.68
N ALA A 29 0.30 5.93 -5.59
CA ALA A 29 -1.15 5.89 -5.77
C ALA A 29 -1.54 5.56 -7.22
N ASP A 30 -0.84 6.12 -8.21
CA ASP A 30 -1.02 5.74 -9.62
C ASP A 30 -0.80 4.24 -9.83
N LYS A 31 0.22 3.68 -9.17
CA LYS A 31 0.49 2.23 -9.23
C LYS A 31 -0.63 1.39 -8.61
N GLY A 32 -1.19 1.86 -7.50
CA GLY A 32 -2.35 1.22 -6.86
C GLY A 32 -3.59 1.23 -7.75
N VAL A 33 -3.83 2.35 -8.45
CA VAL A 33 -4.95 2.49 -9.40
C VAL A 33 -4.73 1.64 -10.66
N GLU A 34 -3.50 1.57 -11.17
CA GLU A 34 -3.14 0.67 -12.28
C GLU A 34 -3.45 -0.79 -11.92
N HIS A 35 -3.14 -1.21 -10.69
CA HIS A 35 -3.51 -2.54 -10.21
C HIS A 35 -5.03 -2.74 -10.18
N TYR A 36 -5.78 -1.78 -9.66
CA TYR A 36 -7.25 -1.82 -9.64
C TYR A 36 -7.85 -2.00 -11.04
N HIS A 37 -7.32 -1.32 -12.06
CA HIS A 37 -7.80 -1.45 -13.44
C HIS A 37 -7.47 -2.80 -14.08
N ARG A 38 -6.36 -3.45 -13.68
CA ARG A 38 -5.93 -4.74 -14.21
C ARG A 38 -6.56 -5.92 -13.49
N CYS A 39 -6.97 -5.76 -12.24
CA CYS A 39 -7.45 -6.84 -11.41
C CYS A 39 -8.97 -6.97 -11.51
N SER A 40 -9.46 -8.14 -11.96
CA SER A 40 -10.90 -8.42 -12.04
C SER A 40 -11.53 -8.69 -10.67
N GLN A 41 -10.73 -9.16 -9.70
CA GLN A 41 -11.15 -9.47 -8.34
C GLN A 41 -10.04 -9.19 -7.33
N ALA A 42 -10.43 -8.90 -6.09
CA ALA A 42 -9.51 -8.76 -4.97
C ALA A 42 -8.99 -10.14 -4.50
N SER A 43 -7.83 -10.15 -3.85
CA SER A 43 -7.24 -11.37 -3.27
C SER A 43 -8.18 -12.07 -2.27
N ARG A 44 -9.00 -11.29 -1.54
CA ARG A 44 -10.05 -11.77 -0.65
C ARG A 44 -11.23 -10.79 -0.67
N LYS A 45 -12.42 -11.27 -0.28
CA LYS A 45 -13.63 -10.44 -0.19
C LYS A 45 -13.37 -9.16 0.61
N GLY A 46 -13.57 -8.00 -0.03
CA GLY A 46 -13.41 -6.68 0.59
C GLY A 46 -11.98 -6.17 0.74
N ARG A 47 -10.96 -6.83 0.16
CA ARG A 47 -9.54 -6.46 0.33
C ARG A 47 -8.90 -5.73 -0.85
N MET A 48 -9.69 -5.28 -1.84
CA MET A 48 -9.16 -4.62 -3.04
C MET A 48 -8.26 -3.42 -2.70
N PHE A 49 -8.68 -2.60 -1.72
CA PHE A 49 -7.88 -1.47 -1.29
C PHE A 49 -6.54 -1.89 -0.68
N ASP A 50 -6.52 -2.95 0.13
CA ASP A 50 -5.28 -3.46 0.73
C ASP A 50 -4.32 -4.00 -0.34
N ASP A 51 -4.85 -4.66 -1.37
CA ASP A 51 -4.05 -5.13 -2.51
C ASP A 51 -3.43 -3.95 -3.27
N CYS A 52 -4.24 -2.92 -3.58
CA CYS A 52 -3.75 -1.69 -4.22
C CYS A 52 -2.71 -0.97 -3.36
N LEU A 53 -2.94 -0.86 -2.05
CA LEU A 53 -2.01 -0.25 -1.10
C LEU A 53 -0.71 -1.05 -0.96
N TYR A 54 -0.78 -2.38 -1.06
CA TYR A 54 0.41 -3.23 -1.05
C TYR A 54 1.34 -2.89 -2.22
N PHE A 55 0.80 -2.82 -3.45
CA PHE A 55 1.60 -2.45 -4.62
C PHE A 55 2.10 -1.00 -4.55
N ALA A 56 1.26 -0.07 -4.09
CA ALA A 56 1.65 1.31 -3.90
C ALA A 56 2.85 1.47 -2.94
N ARG A 57 2.86 0.72 -1.83
CA ARG A 57 3.99 0.71 -0.88
C ARG A 57 5.25 0.09 -1.47
N GLN A 58 5.14 -0.93 -2.32
CA GLN A 58 6.30 -1.49 -3.01
C GLN A 58 6.92 -0.43 -3.92
N GLU A 59 6.10 0.22 -4.74
CA GLU A 59 6.52 1.30 -5.63
C GLU A 59 7.18 2.45 -4.87
N ALA A 60 6.54 2.92 -3.78
CA ALA A 60 7.08 3.99 -2.95
C ALA A 60 8.45 3.64 -2.35
N ARG A 61 8.66 2.37 -1.99
CA ARG A 61 9.96 1.87 -1.53
C ARG A 61 10.98 1.84 -2.64
N PHE A 62 10.62 1.43 -3.86
CA PHE A 62 11.54 1.42 -4.99
C PHE A 62 12.02 2.83 -5.34
N GLN A 63 11.12 3.81 -5.30
CA GLN A 63 11.43 5.21 -5.65
C GLN A 63 12.19 5.98 -4.57
N THR A 64 12.02 5.61 -3.30
CA THR A 64 12.84 6.21 -2.23
C THR A 64 14.22 5.54 -2.19
N PRO A 65 15.33 6.26 -2.43
CA PRO A 65 16.67 5.69 -2.33
C PRO A 65 16.92 5.20 -0.91
N GLN A 66 17.66 4.10 -0.78
CA GLN A 66 17.83 3.37 0.49
C GLN A 66 18.36 4.24 1.65
N ASN A 67 19.05 5.33 1.32
CA ASN A 67 19.63 6.30 2.24
C ASN A 67 18.61 7.24 2.92
N GLU A 68 17.43 7.45 2.33
CA GLU A 68 16.37 8.33 2.87
C GLU A 68 15.20 7.56 3.50
N ARG A 69 15.26 6.22 3.47
CA ARG A 69 14.22 5.36 4.01
C ARG A 69 14.26 5.40 5.54
N LYS A 70 13.22 5.96 6.17
CA LYS A 70 13.01 5.74 7.61
C LYS A 70 12.87 4.24 7.89
N PRO A 71 13.48 3.72 8.96
CA PRO A 71 13.41 2.30 9.29
C PRO A 71 11.95 1.89 9.46
N LYS A 72 11.57 0.75 8.86
CA LYS A 72 10.22 0.21 8.98
C LYS A 72 9.93 -0.04 10.47
N PRO A 73 8.75 0.34 11.00
CA PRO A 73 8.33 -0.18 12.29
C PRO A 73 8.28 -1.71 12.19
N ALA A 74 8.88 -2.38 13.18
CA ALA A 74 8.94 -3.83 13.22
C ALA A 74 7.53 -4.43 13.05
N ARG A 75 7.36 -5.31 12.07
CA ARG A 75 6.10 -6.03 11.87
C ARG A 75 5.92 -6.95 13.08
N ASN A 76 5.09 -6.55 14.04
CA ASN A 76 4.78 -7.34 15.22
C ASN A 76 3.99 -8.59 14.79
N SER A 77 4.69 -9.68 14.46
CA SER A 77 4.08 -10.97 14.12
C SER A 77 3.68 -11.68 15.40
N LYS A 78 2.61 -11.22 16.06
CA LYS A 78 1.93 -12.03 17.06
C LYS A 78 0.85 -12.87 16.38
N ASN A 79 0.87 -14.16 16.70
CA ASN A 79 -0.19 -15.18 16.52
C ASN A 79 -0.05 -16.11 15.31
N ARG A 80 0.78 -17.16 15.46
CA ARG A 80 0.63 -18.45 14.74
C ARG A 80 1.00 -19.71 15.56
N GLN A 81 1.14 -19.63 16.89
CA GLN A 81 1.63 -20.77 17.69
C GLN A 81 0.64 -21.39 18.69
N GLU A 82 -0.61 -20.94 18.80
CA GLU A 82 -1.57 -21.47 19.81
C GLU A 82 -2.71 -22.33 19.24
N LYS A 83 -2.45 -23.16 18.22
CA LYS A 83 -3.36 -24.25 17.82
C LYS A 83 -2.58 -25.50 17.46
N LEU A 84 -1.93 -26.10 18.46
CA LEU A 84 -1.42 -27.47 18.43
C LEU A 84 -1.07 -27.90 19.87
N LEU A 85 -2.10 -27.91 20.72
CA LEU A 85 -2.20 -28.73 21.93
C LEU A 85 -3.64 -29.23 22.02
#